data_AF-A0A7S0JR32-F1
#
_entry.id   AF-A0A7S0JR32-F1
#
_cell.length_a   1.000
_cell.length_b   1.000
_cell.length_c   1.000
_cell.angle_alpha   90.00
_cell.angle_beta   90.00
_cell.angle_gamma   90.00
#
_symmetry.space_group_name_H-M   'P 1'
#
loop_
_entity.id
_entity.type
_entity.pdbx_description
1 polymer ?
#
loop_
_entity_poly.entity_id
_entity_poly.type
_entity_poly.pdbx_seq_one_letter_code
_entity_poly.pdbx_strand_id
1 'polypeptide(L)'
;PMFISGTTLVGFDPGRKYLPVPAGEVGLSLDLAEQAGVLNSEYPGMLAPFKGVFGFAGDGSRYEGTLFRLALRTKQQAATTKLGGRSHTVDDMLRTLRDFAAE
;
A
#
# COMPACT_ATOMS: atom_id res chain seq x y z
N PRO A 1 3.71 2.31 -3.15
CA PRO A 1 2.53 1.44 -3.38
C PRO A 1 2.61 0.22 -2.47
N MET A 2 1.50 -0.40 -2.08
CA MET A 2 1.53 -1.63 -1.29
C MET A 2 0.51 -2.63 -1.83
N PHE A 3 0.76 -3.93 -1.65
CA PHE A 3 -0.23 -4.95 -1.94
C PHE A 3 -0.14 -6.14 -1.00
N ILE A 4 -1.25 -6.85 -0.87
CA ILE A 4 -1.34 -8.14 -0.17
C ILE A 4 -1.72 -9.20 -1.19
N SER A 5 -1.04 -10.33 -1.21
CA SER A 5 -1.39 -11.47 -2.06
C SER A 5 -1.12 -12.78 -1.33
N GLY A 6 -2.14 -13.59 -1.09
CA GLY A 6 -2.01 -14.75 -0.20
C GLY A 6 -1.64 -14.31 1.21
N THR A 7 -0.48 -14.75 1.71
CA THR A 7 0.07 -14.30 3.00
C THR A 7 1.10 -13.20 2.84
N THR A 8 1.45 -12.78 1.63
CA THR A 8 2.55 -11.83 1.42
C THR A 8 2.04 -10.40 1.44
N LEU A 9 2.65 -9.55 2.28
CA LEU A 9 2.54 -8.09 2.21
C LEU A 9 3.80 -7.52 1.56
N VAL A 10 3.63 -6.76 0.48
CA VAL A 10 4.72 -6.05 -0.18
C VAL A 10 4.47 -4.56 -0.13
N GLY A 11 5.51 -3.80 0.23
CA GLY A 11 5.49 -2.35 0.20
C GLY A 11 6.66 -1.79 -0.58
N PHE A 12 6.37 -0.94 -1.57
CA PHE A 12 7.38 -0.25 -2.37
C PHE A 12 7.64 1.16 -1.86
N ASP A 13 8.91 1.48 -1.63
CA ASP A 13 9.44 2.80 -1.31
C ASP A 13 10.70 3.13 -2.14
N PRO A 14 10.55 3.41 -3.45
CA PRO A 14 11.69 3.79 -4.31
C PRO A 14 12.38 5.09 -3.87
N GLY A 15 11.74 5.89 -3.02
CA GLY A 15 12.32 7.09 -2.43
C GLY A 15 13.22 6.81 -1.22
N ARG A 16 13.19 5.59 -0.66
CA ARG A 16 13.96 5.16 0.52
C ARG A 16 13.82 6.14 1.70
N LYS A 17 12.58 6.50 2.02
CA LYS A 17 12.25 7.51 3.03
C LYS A 17 11.43 6.98 4.20
N TYR A 18 10.59 5.98 3.98
CA TYR A 18 9.56 5.57 4.91
C TYR A 18 9.73 4.14 5.44
N LEU A 19 10.41 3.27 4.70
CA LEU A 19 10.60 1.87 5.11
C LEU A 19 12.00 1.62 5.69
N PRO A 20 12.12 0.89 6.80
CA PRO A 20 13.39 0.55 7.42
C PRO A 20 14.04 -0.65 6.70
N VAL A 21 14.42 -0.46 5.45
CA VAL A 21 14.97 -1.54 4.61
C VAL A 21 16.49 -1.37 4.44
N PRO A 22 17.25 -2.47 4.22
CA PRO A 22 18.69 -2.40 3.97
C PRO A 22 19.07 -1.43 2.85
N ALA A 23 20.29 -0.92 2.93
CA ALA A 23 20.81 0.00 1.92
C ALA A 23 20.81 -0.65 0.53
N GLY A 24 20.03 -0.07 -0.39
CA GLY A 24 19.90 -0.55 -1.77
C GLY A 24 18.55 -1.19 -2.08
N GLU A 25 17.76 -1.55 -1.05
CA GLU A 25 16.41 -2.04 -1.24
C GLU A 25 15.42 -0.88 -1.42
N VAL A 26 14.41 -1.12 -2.26
CA VAL A 26 13.37 -0.12 -2.64
C VAL A 26 12.00 -0.51 -2.11
N GLY A 27 11.95 -1.39 -1.11
CA GLY A 27 10.71 -1.91 -0.56
C GLY A 27 10.93 -3.02 0.46
N LEU A 28 9.84 -3.48 1.06
CA LEU A 28 9.77 -4.62 1.97
C LEU A 28 8.85 -5.70 1.43
N SER A 29 9.13 -6.95 1.81
CA SER A 29 8.24 -8.09 1.64
C SER A 29 8.18 -8.86 2.95
N LEU A 30 6.98 -9.09 3.47
CA LEU A 30 6.74 -9.76 4.73
C LEU A 30 5.75 -10.90 4.54
N ASP A 31 5.99 -12.02 5.21
CA ASP A 31 4.99 -13.08 5.34
C ASP A 31 4.08 -12.79 6.54
N LEU A 32 2.81 -12.50 6.28
CA LEU A 32 1.81 -12.18 7.29
C LEU A 32 1.45 -13.39 8.14
N ALA A 33 1.66 -14.63 7.68
CA ALA A 33 1.45 -15.81 8.52
C ALA A 33 2.38 -15.80 9.75
N GLU A 34 3.59 -15.24 9.59
CA GLU A 34 4.58 -15.12 10.65
C GLU A 34 4.54 -13.75 11.34
N GLN A 35 4.31 -12.69 10.57
CA GLN A 35 4.54 -11.32 11.02
C GLN A 35 3.27 -10.57 11.45
N ALA A 36 2.07 -11.08 11.17
CA ALA A 36 0.83 -10.35 11.48
C ALA A 36 0.66 -10.04 12.98
N GLY A 37 1.13 -10.92 13.87
CA GLY A 37 1.13 -10.66 15.31
C GLY A 37 1.91 -9.40 15.68
N VAL A 38 3.18 -9.33 15.27
CA VAL A 38 4.07 -8.17 15.49
C VAL A 38 3.52 -6.91 14.81
N LEU A 39 3.06 -7.03 13.56
CA LEU A 39 2.47 -5.90 12.85
C LEU A 39 1.23 -5.36 13.57
N ASN A 40 0.40 -6.23 14.15
CA ASN A 40 -0.80 -5.80 14.87
C ASN A 40 -0.49 -5.18 16.24
N SER A 41 0.57 -5.61 16.92
CA SER A 41 0.93 -5.08 18.24
C SER A 41 1.80 -3.82 18.16
N GLU A 42 2.83 -3.82 17.30
CA GLU A 42 3.85 -2.76 17.26
C GLU A 42 3.60 -1.75 16.15
N TYR A 43 3.03 -2.18 15.02
CA TYR A 43 2.81 -1.33 13.85
C TYR A 43 1.36 -1.37 13.35
N PRO A 44 0.33 -1.23 14.22
CA PRO A 44 -1.07 -1.49 13.85
C PRO A 44 -1.54 -0.65 12.65
N GLY A 45 -0.96 0.54 12.46
CA GLY A 45 -1.23 1.42 11.32
C GLY A 45 -0.82 0.87 9.95
N MET A 46 0.06 -0.13 9.88
CA MET A 46 0.48 -0.75 8.62
C MET A 46 -0.65 -1.59 8.00
N LEU A 47 -1.34 -2.40 8.83
CA LEU A 47 -2.42 -3.28 8.38
C LEU A 47 -3.81 -2.66 8.49
N ALA A 48 -4.02 -1.70 9.39
CA ALA A 48 -5.30 -1.02 9.58
C ALA A 48 -6.01 -0.61 8.28
N PRO A 49 -5.32 -0.08 7.25
CA PRO A 49 -5.98 0.38 6.05
C PRO A 49 -6.42 -0.72 5.06
N PHE A 50 -6.06 -1.98 5.34
CA PHE A 50 -6.46 -3.16 4.58
C PHE A 50 -7.56 -3.96 5.29
N LYS A 51 -7.62 -3.92 6.62
CA LYS A 51 -8.56 -4.72 7.42
C LYS A 51 -10.01 -4.46 7.03
N GLY A 52 -10.75 -5.54 6.78
CA GLY A 52 -12.15 -5.51 6.36
C GLY A 52 -12.39 -5.15 4.89
N VAL A 53 -11.36 -4.68 4.17
CA VAL A 53 -11.47 -4.35 2.75
C VAL A 53 -11.44 -5.64 1.94
N PHE A 54 -12.49 -5.88 1.15
CA PHE A 54 -12.66 -7.11 0.35
C PHE A 54 -12.48 -8.42 1.13
N GLY A 55 -12.83 -8.42 2.43
CA GLY A 55 -12.75 -9.61 3.28
C GLY A 55 -11.36 -9.91 3.86
N PHE A 56 -10.38 -9.03 3.73
CA PHE A 56 -9.07 -9.23 4.36
C PHE A 56 -9.16 -9.10 5.89
N ALA A 57 -8.88 -10.19 6.62
CA ALA A 57 -8.99 -10.24 8.08
C ALA A 57 -7.84 -9.51 8.81
N GLY A 58 -6.62 -9.59 8.28
CA GLY A 58 -5.43 -8.96 8.88
C GLY A 58 -4.95 -9.63 10.17
N ASP A 59 -5.27 -10.90 10.38
CA ASP A 59 -4.88 -11.76 11.50
C ASP A 59 -3.74 -12.75 11.15
N GLY A 60 -3.24 -12.71 9.90
CA GLY A 60 -2.22 -13.61 9.38
C GLY A 60 -2.77 -14.76 8.55
N SER A 61 -4.10 -14.95 8.50
CA SER A 61 -4.73 -15.89 7.58
C SER A 61 -4.44 -15.53 6.12
N ARG A 62 -4.38 -16.57 5.26
CA ARG A 62 -4.16 -16.40 3.82
C ARG A 62 -5.33 -15.62 3.21
N TYR A 63 -5.01 -14.55 2.49
CA TYR A 63 -5.98 -13.82 1.68
C TYR A 63 -6.18 -14.50 0.33
N GLU A 64 -7.42 -14.89 0.03
CA GLU A 64 -7.81 -15.54 -1.24
C GLU A 64 -7.92 -14.53 -2.38
N GLY A 65 -6.81 -13.89 -2.73
CA GLY A 65 -6.73 -12.94 -3.83
C GLY A 65 -5.52 -12.02 -3.74
N THR A 66 -5.61 -10.90 -4.46
CA THR A 66 -4.61 -9.83 -4.44
C THR A 66 -5.30 -8.49 -4.20
N LEU A 67 -4.83 -7.74 -3.20
CA LEU A 67 -5.36 -6.44 -2.82
C LEU A 67 -4.26 -5.37 -2.98
N PHE A 68 -4.45 -4.46 -3.93
CA PHE A 68 -3.58 -3.30 -4.11
C PHE A 68 -4.08 -2.10 -3.30
N ARG A 69 -3.17 -1.44 -2.59
CA ARG A 69 -3.38 -0.14 -1.97
C ARG A 69 -2.46 0.90 -2.61
N LEU A 70 -3.08 1.83 -3.31
CA LEU A 70 -2.42 2.98 -3.94
C LEU A 70 -2.71 4.24 -3.11
N ALA A 71 -1.84 4.56 -2.16
CA ALA A 71 -1.94 5.81 -1.41
C ALA A 71 -1.67 7.00 -2.34
N LEU A 72 -2.73 7.73 -2.69
CA LEU A 72 -2.65 8.90 -3.57
C LEU A 72 -1.82 10.01 -2.92
N ARG A 73 -0.95 10.66 -3.69
CA ARG A 73 -0.11 11.74 -3.19
C ARG A 73 -0.93 13.00 -2.99
N THR A 74 -0.73 13.65 -1.84
CA THR A 74 -1.22 15.02 -1.61
C THR A 74 -0.39 16.03 -2.40
N LYS A 75 -0.91 17.26 -2.57
CA LYS A 75 -0.17 18.36 -3.21
C LYS A 75 1.18 18.64 -2.52
N GLN A 76 1.21 18.61 -1.20
CA GLN A 76 2.43 18.83 -0.41
C GLN A 76 3.47 17.72 -0.64
N GLN A 77 3.03 16.46 -0.68
CA GLN A 77 3.92 15.32 -0.96
C GLN A 77 4.44 15.38 -2.40
N ALA A 78 3.59 15.78 -3.36
CA ALA A 78 3.95 15.92 -4.76
C ALA A 78 4.98 17.05 -4.99
N ALA A 79 4.94 18.13 -4.22
CA ALA A 79 5.90 19.23 -4.32
C ALA A 79 7.32 18.86 -3.86
N THR A 80 7.46 17.84 -3.02
CA THR A 80 8.74 17.48 -2.39
C THR A 80 9.34 16.16 -2.89
N THR A 81 8.58 15.39 -3.67
CA THR A 81 9.02 14.07 -4.16
C THR A 81 9.92 14.15 -5.38
N LYS A 82 10.88 13.23 -5.48
CA LYS A 82 11.72 13.03 -6.68
C LYS A 82 11.07 12.08 -7.71
N LEU A 83 9.93 11.47 -7.38
CA LEU A 83 9.28 10.38 -8.14
C LEU A 83 8.14 10.89 -9.06
N GLY A 84 8.26 12.13 -9.56
CA GLY A 84 7.27 12.80 -10.39
C GLY A 84 6.21 13.53 -9.56
N GLY A 85 6.12 14.85 -9.71
CA GLY A 85 5.31 15.75 -8.87
C GLY A 85 3.81 15.78 -9.13
N ARG A 86 3.20 14.64 -9.51
CA ARG A 86 1.73 14.55 -9.67
C ARG A 86 1.06 14.25 -8.34
N SER A 87 -0.05 14.95 -8.08
CA SER A 87 -1.02 14.65 -7.03
C SER A 87 -2.35 14.23 -7.67
N HIS A 88 -3.16 13.48 -6.95
CA HIS A 88 -4.50 13.09 -7.41
C HIS A 88 -5.55 13.58 -6.42
N THR A 89 -6.52 14.33 -6.94
CA THR A 89 -7.74 14.71 -6.24
C THR A 89 -8.82 13.65 -6.44
N VAL A 90 -9.90 13.74 -5.67
CA VAL A 90 -11.08 12.87 -5.87
C VAL A 90 -11.64 13.04 -7.28
N ASP A 91 -11.71 14.27 -7.79
CA ASP A 91 -12.20 14.53 -9.14
C ASP A 91 -11.33 13.89 -10.23
N ASP A 92 -10.00 13.89 -10.04
CA ASP A 92 -9.08 13.22 -10.97
C ASP A 92 -9.39 11.71 -11.04
N MET A 93 -9.61 11.07 -9.89
CA MET A 93 -9.92 9.64 -9.81
C MET A 93 -11.30 9.31 -10.35
N LEU A 94 -12.30 10.15 -10.09
CA LEU A 94 -13.63 9.99 -10.68
C LEU A 94 -13.58 10.09 -12.20
N ARG A 95 -12.78 10.99 -12.77
CA ARG A 95 -12.58 11.06 -14.22
C ARG A 95 -11.91 9.78 -14.74
N THR A 96 -10.83 9.32 -14.12
CA THR A 96 -10.17 8.06 -14.51
C THR A 96 -11.13 6.87 -14.52
N LEU A 97 -12.00 6.75 -13.51
CA LEU A 97 -13.00 5.68 -13.47
C LEU A 97 -14.06 5.80 -14.56
N ARG A 98 -14.47 7.02 -14.92
CA ARG A 98 -15.41 7.25 -16.03
C ARG A 98 -14.80 6.94 -17.38
N ASP A 99 -13.55 7.37 -17.59
CA ASP A 99 -12.82 7.12 -18.84
C ASP A 99 -12.68 5.60 -19.05
N PHE A 100 -12.29 4.86 -18.01
CA PHE A 100 -12.23 3.40 -18.05
C PHE A 100 -13.58 2.74 -18.33
N ALA A 101 -14.67 3.25 -17.76
CA ALA A 101 -16.01 2.68 -17.98
C ALA A 101 -16.57 2.94 -19.39
N ALA A 102 -15.97 3.86 -20.15
CA ALA A 102 -16.35 4.18 -21.51
C ALA A 102 -15.56 3.38 -22.57
N GLU A 103 -14.55 2.62 -22.15
CA GLU A 103 -13.84 1.62 -22.98
C GLU A 103 -14.64 0.32 -23.07
#